data_AF-A0A0D0D9N8-F1
#
_entry.id   AF-A0A0D0D9N8-F1
#
_cell.length_a   1.000
_cell.length_b   1.000
_cell.length_c   1.000
_cell.angle_alpha   90.00
_cell.angle_beta   90.00
_cell.angle_gamma   90.00
#
_symmetry.space_group_name_H-M   'P 1'
#
loop_
_entity.id
_entity.type
_entity.pdbx_description
1 polymer ?
#
loop_
_entity_poly.entity_id
_entity_poly.type
_entity_poly.pdbx_seq_one_letter_code
_entity_poly.pdbx_strand_id
1 'polypeptide(L)'
;VAEPNARGHKNDTLPWFWSMDVVRDAEANDWMMEFYRVHWLRSKALKDRWEEELELIHSEARWTSNFFNFKARFWVNMEDSMGHAVTHQGQACYAARQSSIYGRLRDHCRDMFDQDGFL
;
A
#
# COMPACT_ATOMS: atom_id res chain seq x y z
N VAL A 1 -38.77 21.74 7.92
CA VAL A 1 -37.49 20.98 7.90
C VAL A 1 -37.29 20.53 6.47
N ALA A 2 -36.20 20.91 5.81
CA ALA A 2 -35.97 20.56 4.40
C ALA A 2 -35.54 19.10 4.29
N GLU A 3 -36.14 18.35 3.36
CA GLU A 3 -35.84 16.94 3.07
C GLU A 3 -34.95 16.85 1.82
N PRO A 4 -33.62 16.74 1.96
CA PRO A 4 -32.68 16.83 0.83
C PRO A 4 -32.73 15.66 -0.16
N ASN A 5 -33.55 14.64 0.10
CA ASN A 5 -33.66 13.43 -0.72
C ASN A 5 -35.02 13.31 -1.44
N ALA A 6 -35.85 14.36 -1.44
CA ALA A 6 -37.13 14.34 -2.11
C ALA A 6 -36.95 14.17 -3.63
N ARG A 7 -37.72 13.26 -4.23
CA ARG A 7 -37.61 12.94 -5.66
C ARG A 7 -38.35 14.00 -6.48
N GLY A 8 -37.64 14.94 -7.09
CA GLY A 8 -38.26 16.02 -7.88
C GLY A 8 -37.36 17.20 -8.27
N HIS A 9 -36.17 17.31 -7.71
CA HIS A 9 -35.23 18.43 -7.89
C HIS A 9 -34.49 18.46 -9.26
N LYS A 10 -35.17 18.10 -10.34
CA LYS A 10 -34.57 18.11 -11.69
C LYS A 10 -34.53 19.50 -12.32
N ASN A 11 -35.26 20.46 -11.76
CA ASN A 11 -35.31 21.86 -12.18
C ASN A 11 -34.76 22.82 -11.11
N ASP A 12 -34.14 22.30 -10.05
CA ASP A 12 -33.48 23.14 -9.07
C ASP A 12 -32.22 23.70 -9.70
N THR A 13 -32.06 25.01 -9.56
CA THR A 13 -30.88 25.81 -9.95
C THR A 13 -29.61 24.97 -9.95
N LEU A 14 -28.92 24.95 -11.10
CA LEU A 14 -27.61 24.33 -11.26
C LEU A 14 -26.77 24.62 -9.99
N PRO A 15 -26.12 23.60 -9.40
CA PRO A 15 -25.23 23.81 -8.26
C PRO A 15 -24.34 25.03 -8.50
N TRP A 16 -24.17 25.87 -7.48
CA TRP A 16 -23.62 27.23 -7.60
C TRP A 16 -22.27 27.31 -8.36
N PHE A 17 -21.49 26.22 -8.38
CA PHE A 17 -20.23 26.14 -9.11
C PHE A 17 -20.39 26.09 -10.65
N TRP A 18 -21.55 25.65 -11.16
CA TRP A 18 -21.89 25.67 -12.58
C TRP A 18 -22.53 26.98 -13.05
N SER A 19 -23.00 27.82 -12.12
CA SER A 19 -23.49 29.18 -12.43
C SER A 19 -22.37 30.24 -12.39
N MET A 20 -21.13 29.82 -12.20
CA MET A 20 -20.01 30.72 -11.94
C MET A 20 -19.32 31.15 -13.23
N ASP A 21 -19.25 32.45 -13.47
CA ASP A 21 -18.51 33.02 -14.59
C ASP A 21 -17.04 33.15 -14.18
N VAL A 22 -16.28 32.08 -14.41
CA VAL A 22 -14.90 31.90 -13.93
C VAL A 22 -13.98 33.05 -14.34
N VAL A 23 -14.21 33.66 -15.51
CA VAL A 23 -13.37 34.76 -16.01
C VAL A 23 -13.71 36.07 -15.30
N ARG A 24 -15.00 36.37 -15.15
CA ARG A 24 -15.48 37.63 -14.56
C ARG A 24 -15.36 37.65 -13.04
N ASP A 25 -15.54 36.50 -12.38
CA ASP A 25 -15.40 36.37 -10.93
C ASP A 25 -13.95 36.18 -10.48
N ALA A 26 -13.05 35.65 -11.33
CA ALA A 26 -11.62 35.57 -10.99
C ALA A 26 -10.93 36.96 -10.98
N GLU A 27 -11.36 37.90 -11.83
CA GLU A 27 -10.84 39.28 -11.82
C GLU A 27 -11.32 40.08 -10.60
N ALA A 28 -12.46 39.70 -10.01
CA ALA A 28 -13.11 40.45 -8.93
C ALA A 28 -12.83 39.91 -7.52
N ASN A 29 -12.27 38.70 -7.36
CA ASN A 29 -12.54 37.95 -6.14
C ASN A 29 -11.41 36.97 -5.71
N ASP A 30 -10.76 37.28 -4.59
CA ASP A 30 -9.61 36.58 -3.97
C ASP A 30 -9.90 35.10 -3.61
N TRP A 31 -11.18 34.77 -3.41
CA TRP A 31 -11.62 33.44 -3.00
C TRP A 31 -11.41 32.36 -4.09
N MET A 32 -11.43 32.71 -5.38
CA MET A 32 -11.13 31.77 -6.48
C MET A 32 -9.66 31.35 -6.47
N MET A 33 -8.75 32.29 -6.20
CA MET A 33 -7.32 32.00 -6.06
C MET A 33 -7.06 31.07 -4.88
N GLU A 34 -7.72 31.32 -3.74
CA GLU A 34 -7.66 30.42 -2.59
C GLU A 34 -8.27 29.03 -2.88
N PHE A 35 -9.36 28.95 -3.65
CA PHE A 35 -9.93 27.67 -4.08
C PHE A 35 -8.91 26.85 -4.91
N TYR A 36 -8.30 27.46 -5.94
CA TYR A 36 -7.27 26.78 -6.75
C TYR A 36 -6.04 26.42 -5.93
N ARG A 37 -5.61 27.28 -5.02
CA ARG A 37 -4.50 27.03 -4.12
C ARG A 37 -4.77 25.83 -3.22
N VAL A 38 -5.94 25.75 -2.59
CA VAL A 38 -6.34 24.61 -1.75
C VAL A 38 -6.43 23.33 -2.58
N HIS A 39 -7.00 23.40 -3.78
CA HIS A 39 -7.10 22.24 -4.66
C HIS A 39 -5.72 21.73 -5.10
N TRP A 40 -4.80 22.65 -5.44
CA TRP A 40 -3.42 22.33 -5.76
C TRP A 40 -2.70 21.71 -4.56
N LEU A 41 -2.83 22.28 -3.36
CA LEU A 41 -2.22 21.73 -2.14
C LEU A 41 -2.72 20.32 -1.83
N ARG A 42 -4.02 20.05 -2.00
CA ARG A 42 -4.58 18.69 -1.82
C ARG A 42 -4.05 17.71 -2.86
N SER A 43 -3.95 18.15 -4.12
CA SER A 43 -3.43 17.31 -5.21
C SER A 43 -1.95 17.00 -5.01
N LYS A 44 -1.18 17.99 -4.57
CA LYS A 44 0.22 17.83 -4.18
C LYS A 44 0.36 16.85 -3.01
N ALA A 45 -0.40 17.04 -1.94
CA ALA A 45 -0.36 16.14 -0.78
C ALA A 45 -0.75 14.69 -1.13
N LEU A 46 -1.66 14.50 -2.08
CA LEU A 46 -2.00 13.16 -2.59
C LEU A 46 -0.83 12.54 -3.37
N LYS A 47 -0.20 13.32 -4.25
CA LYS A 47 0.98 12.91 -5.00
C LYS A 47 2.15 12.56 -4.07
N ASP A 48 2.42 13.40 -3.07
CA ASP A 48 3.48 13.18 -2.08
C ASP A 48 3.20 11.90 -1.28
N ARG A 49 1.94 11.64 -0.88
CA ARG A 49 1.56 10.38 -0.21
C ARG A 49 1.77 9.16 -1.09
N TRP A 50 1.42 9.23 -2.38
CA TRP A 50 1.64 8.10 -3.29
C TRP A 50 3.12 7.81 -3.49
N GLU A 51 3.98 8.83 -3.50
CA GLU A 51 5.44 8.65 -3.53
C GLU A 51 5.93 7.95 -2.25
N GLU A 52 5.44 8.34 -1.07
CA GLU A 52 5.74 7.66 0.20
C GLU A 52 5.26 6.20 0.20
N GLU A 53 4.02 5.94 -0.24
CA GLU A 53 3.45 4.59 -0.31
C GLU A 53 4.27 3.68 -1.23
N LEU A 54 4.74 4.22 -2.35
CA LEU A 54 5.59 3.51 -3.30
C LEU A 54 6.95 3.13 -2.67
N GLU A 55 7.57 4.04 -1.91
CA GLU A 55 8.80 3.72 -1.16
C GLU A 55 8.56 2.66 -0.07
N LEU A 56 7.43 2.75 0.63
CA LEU A 56 7.03 1.78 1.65
C LEU A 56 6.80 0.39 1.06
N ILE A 57 6.13 0.27 -0.08
CA ILE A 57 5.89 -1.01 -0.74
C ILE A 57 7.21 -1.70 -1.11
N HIS A 58 8.17 -0.96 -1.68
CA HIS A 58 9.50 -1.51 -1.98
C HIS A 58 10.23 -1.97 -0.72
N SER A 59 10.11 -1.18 0.36
CA SER A 59 10.71 -1.53 1.65
C SER A 59 10.06 -2.78 2.26
N GLU A 60 8.74 -2.87 2.21
CA GLU A 60 7.95 -4.00 2.74
C GLU A 60 8.22 -5.30 1.96
N ALA A 61 8.32 -5.21 0.62
CA ALA A 61 8.76 -6.31 -0.23
C ALA A 61 10.11 -6.90 0.22
N ARG A 62 11.08 -6.00 0.44
CA ARG A 62 12.41 -6.37 0.91
C ARG A 62 12.39 -6.94 2.33
N TRP A 63 11.65 -6.33 3.25
CA TRP A 63 11.51 -6.83 4.63
C TRP A 63 10.84 -8.20 4.69
N THR A 64 9.82 -8.43 3.87
CA THR A 64 9.13 -9.72 3.78
C THR A 64 10.07 -10.83 3.32
N SER A 65 10.84 -10.59 2.25
CA SER A 65 11.87 -11.52 1.77
C SER A 65 12.93 -11.81 2.84
N ASN A 66 13.39 -10.78 3.53
CA ASN A 66 14.37 -10.91 4.62
C ASN A 66 13.81 -11.70 5.81
N PHE A 67 12.54 -11.48 6.17
CA PHE A 67 11.86 -12.21 7.23
C PHE A 67 11.76 -13.70 6.90
N PHE A 68 11.36 -14.05 5.67
CA PHE A 68 11.33 -15.46 5.24
C PHE A 68 12.71 -16.09 5.24
N ASN A 69 13.75 -15.38 4.79
CA ASN A 69 15.12 -15.86 4.89
C ASN A 69 15.57 -16.10 6.33
N PHE A 70 15.23 -15.17 7.24
CA PHE A 70 15.49 -15.32 8.67
C PHE A 70 14.76 -16.55 9.23
N LYS A 71 13.48 -16.73 8.92
CA LYS A 71 12.70 -17.90 9.36
C LYS A 71 13.24 -19.21 8.82
N ALA A 72 13.66 -19.26 7.56
CA ALA A 72 14.29 -20.45 6.98
C ALA A 72 15.56 -20.83 7.77
N ARG A 73 16.45 -19.86 8.00
CA ARG A 73 17.68 -20.06 8.79
C ARG A 73 17.41 -20.44 10.24
N PHE A 74 16.39 -19.84 10.85
CA PHE A 74 15.96 -20.21 12.20
C PHE A 74 15.63 -21.70 12.30
N TRP A 75 14.90 -22.24 11.32
CA TRP A 75 14.55 -23.66 11.31
C TRP A 75 15.74 -24.57 11.00
N VAL A 76 16.66 -24.17 10.11
CA VAL A 76 17.93 -24.90 9.88
C VAL A 76 18.74 -24.99 11.17
N ASN A 77 18.96 -23.86 11.85
CA ASN A 77 19.72 -23.84 13.10
C ASN A 77 19.06 -24.69 14.20
N MET A 78 17.72 -24.73 14.22
CA MET A 78 16.96 -25.54 15.15
C MET A 78 17.12 -27.04 14.85
N GLU A 79 17.12 -27.44 13.58
CA GLU A 79 17.42 -28.81 13.15
C GLU A 79 18.84 -29.23 13.58
N ASP A 80 19.84 -28.40 13.27
CA ASP A 80 21.24 -28.65 13.63
C ASP A 80 21.45 -28.80 15.14
N SER A 81 20.67 -28.06 15.94
CA SER A 81 20.74 -28.09 17.40
C SER A 81 20.06 -29.32 18.04
N MET A 82 19.18 -30.01 17.32
CA MET A 82 18.35 -31.10 17.88
C MET A 82 19.05 -32.47 17.94
N GLY A 83 20.23 -32.62 17.32
CA GLY A 83 20.99 -33.87 17.34
C GLY A 83 20.28 -35.06 16.66
N HIS A 84 20.97 -36.20 16.57
CA HIS A 84 20.48 -37.39 15.83
C HIS A 84 19.75 -38.43 16.68
N ALA A 85 19.33 -38.07 17.89
CA ALA A 85 18.59 -39.00 18.74
C ALA A 85 17.21 -39.32 18.12
N VAL A 86 16.80 -40.60 18.18
CA VAL A 86 15.56 -41.12 17.57
C VAL A 86 14.32 -40.32 18.02
N THR A 87 14.32 -39.84 19.27
CA THR A 87 13.25 -39.01 19.85
C THR A 87 13.10 -37.65 19.14
N HIS A 88 14.19 -37.11 18.58
CA HIS A 88 14.23 -35.81 17.92
C HIS A 88 14.09 -35.90 16.39
N GLN A 89 14.08 -37.11 15.83
CA GLN A 89 14.00 -37.31 14.38
C GLN A 89 12.72 -36.72 13.75
N GLY A 90 11.58 -36.85 14.43
CA GLY A 90 10.32 -36.25 13.96
C GLY A 90 10.34 -34.73 13.99
N GLN A 91 10.97 -34.15 15.02
CA GLN A 91 11.12 -32.70 15.18
C GLN A 91 12.10 -32.13 14.14
N ALA A 92 13.21 -32.82 13.89
CA ALA A 92 14.17 -32.48 12.85
C ALA A 92 13.51 -32.52 11.45
N CYS A 93 12.74 -33.57 11.13
CA CYS A 93 12.00 -33.66 9.87
C CYS A 93 10.99 -32.50 9.71
N TYR A 94 10.29 -32.13 10.79
CA TYR A 94 9.41 -30.97 10.76
C TYR A 94 10.17 -29.66 10.55
N ALA A 95 11.28 -29.44 11.25
CA ALA A 95 12.13 -28.26 11.09
C ALA A 95 12.69 -28.14 9.67
N ALA A 96 13.19 -29.24 9.09
CA ALA A 96 13.65 -29.31 7.70
C ALA A 96 12.53 -28.91 6.72
N ARG A 97 11.31 -29.44 6.93
CA ARG A 97 10.14 -29.05 6.13
C ARG A 97 9.82 -27.56 6.25
N GLN A 98 9.85 -27.02 7.47
CA GLN A 98 9.60 -25.59 7.68
C GLN A 98 10.66 -24.72 6.99
N SER A 99 11.94 -25.07 7.11
CA SER A 99 13.03 -24.40 6.39
C SER A 99 12.77 -24.37 4.88
N SER A 100 12.38 -25.51 4.30
CA SER A 100 12.04 -25.60 2.87
C SER A 100 10.87 -24.70 2.48
N ILE A 101 9.80 -24.66 3.28
CA ILE A 101 8.62 -23.80 3.02
C ILE A 101 9.03 -22.32 3.02
N TYR A 102 9.75 -21.87 4.05
CA TYR A 102 10.19 -20.47 4.13
C TYR A 102 11.21 -20.12 3.05
N GLY A 103 12.06 -21.07 2.64
CA GLY A 103 12.95 -20.90 1.49
C GLY A 103 12.18 -20.65 0.20
N ARG A 104 11.14 -21.46 -0.07
CA ARG A 104 10.27 -21.28 -1.24
C ARG A 104 9.51 -19.96 -1.23
N LEU A 105 9.01 -19.53 -0.06
CA LEU A 105 8.35 -18.23 0.09
C LEU A 105 9.31 -17.07 -0.19
N ARG A 106 10.54 -17.13 0.33
CA ARG A 106 11.59 -16.15 0.03
C ARG A 106 11.86 -16.06 -1.46
N ASP A 107 12.05 -17.21 -2.11
CA ASP A 107 12.40 -17.27 -3.54
C ASP A 107 11.24 -16.74 -4.38
N HIS A 108 10.00 -17.12 -4.06
CA HIS A 108 8.81 -16.58 -4.73
C HIS A 108 8.69 -15.06 -4.57
N CYS A 109 8.92 -14.52 -3.37
CA CYS A 109 8.92 -13.07 -3.17
C CYS A 109 10.01 -12.40 -4.01
N ARG A 110 11.24 -12.93 -4.02
CA ARG A 110 12.31 -12.37 -4.85
C ARG A 110 11.96 -12.40 -6.32
N ASP A 111 11.45 -13.53 -6.81
CA ASP A 111 11.05 -13.65 -8.22
C ASP A 111 9.96 -12.64 -8.58
N MET A 112 8.94 -12.46 -7.75
CA MET A 112 7.91 -11.45 -8.01
C MET A 112 8.50 -10.03 -8.02
N PHE A 113 9.29 -9.67 -7.01
CA PHE A 113 9.83 -8.31 -6.90
C PHE A 113 11.01 -8.02 -7.83
N ASP A 114 11.72 -9.04 -8.34
CA ASP A 114 12.83 -8.91 -9.30
C ASP A 114 12.34 -9.00 -10.75
N GLN A 115 11.25 -9.75 -11.04
CA GLN A 115 10.61 -9.77 -12.37
C GLN A 115 9.76 -8.54 -12.60
N ASP A 116 9.15 -8.02 -11.54
CA ASP A 116 8.49 -6.73 -11.58
C ASP A 116 9.54 -5.62 -11.47
N GLY A 117 10.32 -5.44 -12.54
CA GLY A 117 10.97 -4.18 -12.88
C GLY A 117 9.93 -3.08 -13.23
N PHE A 118 8.77 -3.11 -12.58
CA PHE A 118 7.68 -2.17 -12.75
C PHE A 118 7.85 -1.05 -11.74
N LEU A 119 8.79 -0.17 -12.10
CA LEU A 119 8.59 1.27 -12.32
C LEU A 119 9.77 1.81 -13.16
#